data_AF-A0A7J8W7W7-F1
#
_entry.id   AF-A0A7J8W7W7-F1
#
_cell.length_a   1.000
_cell.length_b   1.000
_cell.length_c   1.000
_cell.angle_alpha   90.00
_cell.angle_beta   90.00
_cell.angle_gamma   90.00
#
_symmetry.space_group_name_H-M   'P 1'
#
loop_
_entity.id
_entity.type
_entity.pdbx_description
1 polymer ?
#
loop_
_entity_poly.entity_id
_entity_poly.type
_entity_poly.pdbx_seq_one_letter_code
_entity_poly.pdbx_strand_id
1 'polypeptide(L)'
;MTWISSLHSLSHRELLVIESVFKSNPKACLVIVSTSLDSPKGNAVLKPFLNMGFNLITVSPDFDSIFKHTYAETWFNRLKTGNINPGEVSLGQNLSNLLRLVLLYKYGGVYIDTDVIVLKSFNNLSNVIGAQSMNIETKTWSRLNNAVLVFDKHHPLLYKFIQEFALTFDGNKWGHNGPYLVSRVVGRVTNRPGFNFTVLPPPAFYPVDWSRIRSLFRGPNNRIQSDWLRRKLEQIRRQSYAVHLWNRQSKDVRVEEGSIVHHIISDCCIFCNISTSSL
;
A
#
# COMPACT_ATOMS: atom_id res chain seq x y z
N MET A 1 6.30 2.53 -4.33
CA MET A 1 5.30 3.29 -3.54
C MET A 1 4.94 4.57 -4.28
N THR A 2 3.79 5.19 -3.98
CA THR A 2 3.45 6.54 -4.44
C THR A 2 3.21 7.47 -3.25
N TRP A 3 3.78 8.67 -3.26
CA TRP A 3 3.57 9.70 -2.25
C TRP A 3 3.24 11.03 -2.93
N ILE A 4 1.95 11.35 -3.01
CA ILE A 4 1.43 12.58 -3.66
C ILE A 4 1.18 13.70 -2.63
N SER A 5 1.45 13.43 -1.35
CA SER A 5 1.28 14.38 -0.26
C SER A 5 2.49 15.32 -0.11
N SER A 6 2.32 16.40 0.66
CA SER A 6 3.41 17.31 0.98
C SER A 6 4.44 16.62 1.89
N LEU A 7 5.66 17.16 1.92
CA LEU A 7 6.70 16.69 2.83
C LEU A 7 6.30 16.89 4.31
N HIS A 8 5.49 17.91 4.62
CA HIS A 8 5.00 18.19 5.97
C HIS A 8 4.09 17.10 6.52
N SER A 9 3.44 16.31 5.65
CA SER A 9 2.61 15.18 6.05
C SER A 9 3.41 13.89 6.26
N LEU A 10 4.70 13.88 5.92
CA LEU A 10 5.56 12.71 6.10
C LEU A 10 5.90 12.59 7.59
N SER A 11 5.45 11.52 8.22
CA SER A 11 5.73 11.26 9.63
C SER A 11 6.74 10.13 9.78
N HIS A 12 7.16 9.89 11.03
CA HIS A 12 7.98 8.73 11.36
C HIS A 12 7.33 7.39 10.96
N ARG A 13 5.99 7.31 10.88
CA ARG A 13 5.30 6.08 10.47
C ARG A 13 5.57 5.70 9.01
N GLU A 14 5.59 6.68 8.12
CA GLU A 14 5.90 6.43 6.71
C GLU A 14 7.37 6.04 6.54
N LEU A 15 8.28 6.60 7.34
CA LEU A 15 9.69 6.19 7.35
C LEU A 15 9.84 4.75 7.87
N LEU A 16 9.10 4.37 8.92
CA LEU A 16 9.07 2.99 9.42
C LEU A 16 8.55 1.99 8.38
N VAL A 17 7.63 2.41 7.50
CA VAL A 17 7.21 1.58 6.37
C VAL A 17 8.38 1.33 5.41
N ILE A 18 9.19 2.35 5.10
CA ILE A 18 10.42 2.18 4.31
C ILE A 18 11.41 1.24 5.04
N GLU A 19 11.60 1.40 6.34
CA GLU A 19 12.45 0.50 7.14
C GLU A 19 11.97 -0.95 7.06
N SER A 20 10.66 -1.18 7.19
CA SER A 20 10.07 -2.52 7.12
C SER A 20 10.30 -3.22 5.77
N VAL A 21 10.30 -2.44 4.67
CA VAL A 21 10.62 -2.96 3.33
C VAL A 21 12.04 -3.49 3.29
N PHE A 22 13.01 -2.69 3.72
CA PHE A 22 14.42 -3.07 3.68
C PHE A 22 14.77 -4.13 4.74
N LYS A 23 14.08 -4.13 5.89
CA LYS A 23 14.23 -5.18 6.91
C LYS A 23 13.84 -6.55 6.35
N SER A 24 12.70 -6.61 5.66
CA SER A 24 12.17 -7.86 5.11
C SER A 24 12.75 -8.22 3.74
N ASN A 25 13.27 -7.24 3.00
CA ASN A 25 13.83 -7.39 1.66
C ASN A 25 15.09 -6.51 1.51
N PRO A 26 16.23 -6.87 2.13
CA PRO A 26 17.44 -6.02 2.18
C PRO A 26 18.02 -5.65 0.82
N LYS A 27 17.74 -6.45 -0.22
CA LYS A 27 18.22 -6.24 -1.59
C LYS A 27 17.17 -5.60 -2.52
N ALA A 28 16.00 -5.21 -1.99
CA ALA A 28 14.97 -4.60 -2.81
C ALA A 28 15.43 -3.24 -3.37
N CYS A 29 14.95 -2.91 -4.57
CA CYS A 29 15.05 -1.56 -5.12
C CYS A 29 13.73 -0.84 -4.87
N LEU A 30 13.73 0.10 -3.93
CA LEU A 30 12.53 0.87 -3.60
C LEU A 30 12.45 2.14 -4.46
N VAL A 31 11.42 2.22 -5.29
CA VAL A 31 11.04 3.44 -5.99
C VAL A 31 9.89 4.12 -5.27
N ILE A 32 10.08 5.38 -4.89
CA ILE A 32 9.03 6.23 -4.34
C ILE A 32 8.70 7.31 -5.38
N VAL A 33 7.54 7.16 -6.03
CA VAL A 33 7.09 8.16 -7.01
C VAL A 33 6.44 9.32 -6.27
N SER A 34 7.13 10.46 -6.25
CA SER A 34 6.79 11.61 -5.40
C SER A 34 7.55 12.87 -5.80
N THR A 35 6.83 13.95 -6.10
CA THR A 35 7.44 15.27 -6.31
C THR A 35 7.99 15.88 -5.03
N SER A 36 7.37 15.64 -3.87
CA SER A 36 7.80 16.24 -2.61
C SER A 36 9.04 15.57 -2.04
N LEU A 37 9.18 14.26 -2.22
CA LEU A 37 10.38 13.51 -1.80
C LEU A 37 11.52 13.60 -2.81
N ASP A 38 11.21 13.76 -4.10
CA ASP A 38 12.19 14.08 -5.15
C ASP A 38 12.56 15.57 -5.12
N SER A 39 13.12 16.01 -3.99
CA SER A 39 13.53 17.38 -3.74
C SER A 39 14.75 17.39 -2.81
N PRO A 40 15.52 18.50 -2.71
CA PRO A 40 16.65 18.57 -1.79
C PRO A 40 16.28 18.26 -0.32
N LYS A 41 15.08 18.69 0.12
CA LYS A 41 14.58 18.40 1.47
C LYS A 41 14.18 16.93 1.63
N GLY A 42 13.51 16.36 0.63
CA GLY A 42 13.17 14.93 0.64
C GLY A 42 14.41 14.04 0.63
N ASN A 43 15.40 14.39 -0.18
CA ASN A 43 16.71 13.72 -0.21
C ASN A 43 17.41 13.78 1.16
N ALA A 44 17.34 14.91 1.86
CA ALA A 44 17.90 15.02 3.21
C ALA A 44 17.20 14.06 4.20
N VAL A 45 15.88 13.94 4.12
CA VAL A 45 15.08 13.02 4.96
C VAL A 45 15.43 11.56 4.67
N LEU A 46 15.66 11.20 3.41
CA LEU A 46 15.91 9.81 2.99
C LEU A 46 17.40 9.42 2.97
N LYS A 47 18.30 10.40 3.16
CA LYS A 47 19.76 10.19 3.21
C LYS A 47 20.20 9.08 4.17
N PRO A 48 19.60 8.91 5.37
CA PRO A 48 19.98 7.82 6.27
C PRO A 48 19.88 6.43 5.62
N PHE A 49 18.87 6.18 4.78
CA PHE A 49 18.71 4.91 4.06
C PHE A 49 19.83 4.69 3.03
N LEU A 50 20.19 5.73 2.28
CA LEU A 50 21.26 5.69 1.28
C LEU A 50 22.63 5.47 1.94
N ASN A 51 22.88 6.12 3.08
CA ASN A 51 24.11 5.94 3.86
C ASN A 51 24.28 4.50 4.37
N MET A 52 23.18 3.77 4.58
CA MET A 52 23.21 2.35 4.94
C MET A 52 23.36 1.41 3.73
N GLY A 53 23.49 1.96 2.52
CA GLY A 53 23.63 1.18 1.29
C GLY A 53 22.32 0.60 0.74
N PHE A 54 21.17 1.10 1.19
CA PHE A 54 19.88 0.67 0.62
C PHE A 54 19.62 1.29 -0.75
N ASN A 55 19.06 0.49 -1.65
CA ASN A 55 18.67 0.94 -2.99
C ASN A 55 17.32 1.67 -2.91
N LEU A 56 17.35 2.98 -2.71
CA LEU A 56 16.18 3.84 -2.69
C LEU A 56 16.32 4.93 -3.75
N ILE A 57 15.27 5.12 -4.56
CA ILE A 57 15.17 6.26 -5.47
C ILE A 57 13.81 6.96 -5.32
N THR A 58 13.84 8.28 -5.40
CA THR A 58 12.65 9.13 -5.51
C THR A 58 12.54 9.65 -6.93
N VAL A 59 11.33 9.70 -7.48
CA VAL A 59 11.10 10.18 -8.85
C VAL A 59 9.82 11.01 -8.90
N SER A 60 9.92 12.25 -9.38
CA SER A 60 8.76 13.07 -9.72
C SER A 60 7.99 12.45 -10.89
N PRO A 61 6.67 12.19 -10.76
CA PRO A 61 5.91 11.61 -11.86
C PRO A 61 5.71 12.60 -13.00
N ASP A 62 6.22 12.25 -14.19
CA ASP A 62 5.71 12.80 -15.45
C ASP A 62 4.48 11.98 -15.87
N PHE A 63 3.29 12.49 -15.54
CA PHE A 63 2.04 11.79 -15.82
C PHE A 63 1.77 11.60 -17.31
N ASP A 64 2.20 12.53 -18.16
CA ASP A 64 2.01 12.43 -19.61
C ASP A 64 2.84 11.26 -20.17
N SER A 65 4.10 11.15 -19.76
CA SER A 65 4.98 10.04 -20.13
C SER A 65 4.53 8.70 -19.53
N ILE A 66 4.21 8.69 -18.23
CA ILE A 66 3.81 7.47 -17.51
C ILE A 66 2.47 6.93 -18.01
N PHE A 67 1.52 7.77 -18.40
CA PHE A 67 0.21 7.28 -18.83
C PHE A 67 0.16 6.93 -20.31
N LYS A 68 1.14 7.38 -21.11
CA LYS A 68 1.22 7.14 -22.55
C LYS A 68 1.01 5.67 -22.93
N HIS A 69 0.24 5.45 -23.99
CA HIS A 69 -0.12 4.12 -24.52
C HIS A 69 -0.91 3.25 -23.53
N THR A 70 -1.71 3.87 -22.67
CA THR A 70 -2.65 3.17 -21.79
C THR A 70 -3.97 3.93 -21.72
N TYR A 71 -5.04 3.29 -21.21
CA TYR A 71 -6.30 4.00 -20.99
C TYR A 71 -6.20 5.16 -19.99
N ALA A 72 -5.16 5.18 -19.14
CA ALA A 72 -4.91 6.29 -18.23
C ALA A 72 -4.66 7.61 -18.99
N GLU A 73 -4.04 7.54 -20.17
CA GLU A 73 -3.76 8.73 -21.00
C GLU A 73 -5.06 9.42 -21.41
N THR A 74 -6.05 8.65 -21.87
CA THR A 74 -7.36 9.19 -22.25
C THR A 74 -8.06 9.86 -21.08
N TRP A 75 -8.05 9.22 -19.90
CA TRP A 75 -8.64 9.81 -18.70
C TRP A 75 -7.90 11.08 -18.28
N PHE A 76 -6.58 11.07 -18.26
CA PHE A 76 -5.77 12.21 -17.82
C PHE A 76 -5.89 13.40 -18.76
N ASN A 77 -5.92 13.16 -20.08
CA ASN A 77 -6.17 14.22 -21.05
C ASN A 77 -7.54 14.85 -20.86
N ARG A 78 -8.60 14.04 -20.67
CA ARG A 78 -9.94 14.58 -20.40
C ARG A 78 -10.01 15.33 -19.07
N LEU A 79 -9.27 14.90 -18.04
CA LEU A 79 -9.15 15.65 -16.79
C LEU A 79 -8.49 17.02 -17.03
N LYS A 80 -7.37 17.07 -17.76
CA LYS A 80 -6.64 18.32 -18.07
C LYS A 80 -7.50 19.31 -18.87
N THR A 81 -8.34 18.83 -19.78
CA THR A 81 -9.23 19.69 -20.57
C THR A 81 -10.57 20.00 -19.89
N GLY A 82 -10.78 19.60 -18.63
CA GLY A 82 -12.03 19.85 -17.90
C GLY A 82 -13.23 18.98 -18.32
N ASN A 83 -13.01 17.94 -19.14
CA ASN A 83 -14.04 17.03 -19.65
C ASN A 83 -14.33 15.84 -18.70
N ILE A 84 -13.76 15.87 -17.49
CA ILE A 84 -14.02 14.96 -16.38
C ILE A 84 -14.11 15.79 -15.11
N ASN A 85 -15.19 15.61 -14.36
CA ASN A 85 -15.30 16.17 -13.02
C ASN A 85 -14.41 15.38 -12.05
N PRO A 86 -13.40 16.00 -11.40
CA PRO A 86 -12.53 15.30 -10.44
C PRO A 86 -13.28 14.81 -9.19
N GLY A 87 -14.45 15.39 -8.89
CA GLY A 87 -15.33 15.05 -7.78
C GLY A 87 -14.82 15.48 -6.40
N GLU A 88 -15.53 15.04 -5.37
CA GLU A 88 -15.25 15.39 -3.96
C GLU A 88 -14.11 14.59 -3.33
N VAL A 89 -13.85 13.37 -3.80
CA VAL A 89 -12.73 12.57 -3.32
C VAL A 89 -11.44 13.18 -3.84
N SER A 90 -10.46 13.38 -2.95
CA SER A 90 -9.16 13.96 -3.26
C SER A 90 -8.59 13.49 -4.60
N LEU A 91 -8.31 14.43 -5.50
CA LEU A 91 -7.69 14.14 -6.78
C LEU A 91 -6.35 13.41 -6.61
N GLY A 92 -5.56 13.78 -5.60
CA GLY A 92 -4.32 13.08 -5.29
C GLY A 92 -4.53 11.60 -4.93
N GLN A 93 -5.60 11.27 -4.20
CA GLN A 93 -5.96 9.89 -3.91
C GLN A 93 -6.35 9.13 -5.18
N ASN A 94 -7.15 9.74 -6.06
CA ASN A 94 -7.54 9.14 -7.34
C ASN A 94 -6.35 8.97 -8.29
N LEU A 95 -5.44 9.96 -8.36
CA LEU A 95 -4.19 9.87 -9.11
C LEU A 95 -3.30 8.75 -8.58
N SER A 96 -3.15 8.59 -7.25
CA SER A 96 -2.40 7.47 -6.67
C SER A 96 -3.04 6.11 -6.99
N ASN A 97 -4.37 6.01 -6.99
CA ASN A 97 -5.09 4.79 -7.40
C ASN A 97 -4.83 4.41 -8.86
N LEU A 98 -4.71 5.37 -9.77
CA LEU A 98 -4.39 5.10 -11.17
C LEU A 98 -2.90 4.82 -11.36
N LEU A 99 -2.05 5.67 -10.77
CA LEU A 99 -0.60 5.62 -10.92
C LEU A 99 -0.02 4.28 -10.47
N ARG A 100 -0.50 3.72 -9.35
CA ARG A 100 -0.04 2.40 -8.89
C ARG A 100 -0.30 1.28 -9.91
N LEU A 101 -1.44 1.34 -10.60
CA LEU A 101 -1.82 0.34 -11.59
C LEU A 101 -0.97 0.48 -12.85
N VAL A 102 -0.74 1.71 -13.30
CA VAL A 102 0.06 1.98 -14.51
C VAL A 102 1.54 1.68 -14.30
N LEU A 103 2.10 2.05 -13.15
CA LEU A 103 3.48 1.72 -12.79
C LEU A 103 3.67 0.19 -12.78
N LEU A 104 2.77 -0.52 -12.12
CA LEU A 104 2.86 -1.98 -12.05
C LEU A 104 2.66 -2.62 -13.43
N TYR A 105 1.79 -2.06 -14.28
CA TYR A 105 1.61 -2.55 -15.66
C TYR A 105 2.87 -2.35 -16.51
N LYS A 106 3.56 -1.21 -16.38
CA LYS A 106 4.75 -0.90 -17.18
C LYS A 106 6.04 -1.55 -16.67
N TYR A 107 6.15 -1.80 -15.37
CA TYR A 107 7.40 -2.23 -14.75
C TYR A 107 7.31 -3.58 -14.03
N GLY A 108 6.12 -4.06 -13.70
CA GLY A 108 5.93 -5.24 -12.85
C GLY A 108 6.46 -5.03 -11.44
N GLY A 109 6.55 -6.12 -10.68
CA GLY A 109 7.10 -6.14 -9.32
C GLY A 109 6.02 -5.99 -8.26
N VAL A 110 6.28 -5.12 -7.28
CA VAL A 110 5.43 -4.94 -6.10
C VAL A 110 5.03 -3.48 -5.95
N TYR A 111 3.74 -3.24 -5.82
CA TYR A 111 3.22 -2.00 -5.28
C TYR A 111 2.76 -2.19 -3.83
N ILE A 112 3.12 -1.25 -2.97
CA ILE A 112 2.58 -1.10 -1.61
C ILE A 112 2.25 0.37 -1.33
N ASP A 113 1.15 0.60 -0.60
CA ASP A 113 0.81 1.91 -0.03
C ASP A 113 1.80 2.27 1.09
N THR A 114 1.96 3.58 1.36
CA THR A 114 2.96 4.10 2.32
C THR A 114 2.58 3.90 3.78
N ASP A 115 1.45 3.24 4.05
CA ASP A 115 0.95 2.84 5.36
C ASP A 115 0.86 1.30 5.49
N VAL A 116 1.64 0.57 4.68
CA VAL A 116 1.76 -0.89 4.73
C VAL A 116 3.09 -1.29 5.34
N ILE A 117 3.08 -1.81 6.58
CA ILE A 117 4.30 -2.36 7.19
C ILE A 117 4.55 -3.77 6.63
N VAL A 118 5.73 -3.99 6.07
CA VAL A 118 6.15 -5.28 5.50
C VAL A 118 6.80 -6.14 6.59
N LEU A 119 6.25 -7.32 6.84
CA LEU A 119 6.71 -8.26 7.86
C LEU A 119 7.52 -9.43 7.30
N LYS A 120 7.32 -9.76 6.01
CA LYS A 120 7.98 -10.88 5.34
C LYS A 120 8.31 -10.53 3.91
N SER A 121 9.28 -11.24 3.36
CA SER A 121 9.64 -11.09 1.94
C SER A 121 8.48 -11.47 1.03
N PHE A 122 8.35 -10.75 -0.08
CA PHE A 122 7.36 -11.03 -1.12
C PHE A 122 7.94 -11.86 -2.27
N ASN A 123 9.19 -12.33 -2.18
CA ASN A 123 9.89 -13.02 -3.28
C ASN A 123 9.15 -14.27 -3.80
N ASN A 124 8.31 -14.90 -2.97
CA ASN A 124 7.54 -16.09 -3.33
C ASN A 124 6.13 -15.77 -3.83
N LEU A 125 5.81 -14.48 -4.05
CA LEU A 125 4.52 -14.03 -4.56
C LEU A 125 4.65 -13.59 -6.01
N SER A 126 3.69 -14.00 -6.84
CA SER A 126 3.55 -13.52 -8.22
C SER A 126 2.08 -13.47 -8.59
N ASN A 127 1.68 -12.41 -9.29
CA ASN A 127 0.30 -12.15 -9.73
C ASN A 127 -0.73 -12.31 -8.60
N VAL A 128 -0.53 -11.58 -7.51
CA VAL A 128 -1.31 -11.64 -6.28
C VAL A 128 -2.00 -10.31 -6.00
N ILE A 129 -3.26 -10.42 -5.56
CA ILE A 129 -4.03 -9.35 -4.94
C ILE A 129 -4.63 -9.84 -3.61
N GLY A 130 -4.75 -8.96 -2.63
CA GLY A 130 -5.32 -9.31 -1.33
C GLY A 130 -6.82 -9.08 -1.23
N ALA A 131 -7.53 -10.01 -0.60
CA ALA A 131 -8.88 -9.79 -0.12
C ALA A 131 -8.86 -8.95 1.16
N GLN A 132 -9.50 -7.78 1.15
CA GLN A 132 -9.72 -6.98 2.35
C GLN A 132 -10.77 -7.64 3.26
N SER A 133 -11.82 -8.22 2.69
CA SER A 133 -12.89 -8.88 3.44
C SER A 133 -13.31 -10.18 2.77
N MET A 134 -13.66 -11.18 3.58
CA MET A 134 -13.99 -12.53 3.14
C MET A 134 -15.00 -13.17 4.07
N ASN A 135 -15.94 -13.92 3.52
CA ASN A 135 -16.84 -14.76 4.30
C ASN A 135 -16.03 -15.93 4.89
N ILE A 136 -16.16 -16.14 6.20
CA ILE A 136 -15.33 -17.11 6.94
C ILE A 136 -15.70 -18.55 6.57
N GLU A 137 -16.96 -18.83 6.28
CA GLU A 137 -17.49 -20.16 5.99
C GLU A 137 -17.22 -20.55 4.54
N THR A 138 -17.64 -19.71 3.59
CA THR A 138 -17.54 -20.01 2.15
C THR A 138 -16.16 -19.75 1.57
N LYS A 139 -15.29 -19.03 2.31
CA LYS A 139 -13.99 -18.52 1.83
C LYS A 139 -14.09 -17.61 0.60
N THR A 140 -15.29 -17.11 0.30
CA THR A 140 -15.51 -16.16 -0.80
C THR A 140 -15.17 -14.76 -0.33
N TRP A 141 -14.28 -14.07 -1.05
CA TRP A 141 -13.96 -12.68 -0.79
C TRP A 141 -15.14 -11.77 -1.20
N SER A 142 -15.36 -10.68 -0.47
CA SER A 142 -16.40 -9.68 -0.79
C SER A 142 -15.81 -8.33 -1.20
N ARG A 143 -14.55 -8.06 -0.82
CA ARG A 143 -13.80 -6.87 -1.22
C ARG A 143 -12.35 -7.23 -1.41
N LEU A 144 -11.80 -6.85 -2.55
CA LEU A 144 -10.36 -6.79 -2.79
C LEU A 144 -9.86 -5.37 -2.57
N ASN A 145 -8.56 -5.22 -2.35
CA ASN A 145 -7.93 -3.94 -2.14
C ASN A 145 -6.63 -3.84 -2.94
N ASN A 146 -6.29 -2.63 -3.38
CA ASN A 146 -5.16 -2.30 -4.24
C ASN A 146 -4.02 -1.59 -3.49
N ALA A 147 -3.99 -1.70 -2.16
CA ALA A 147 -2.91 -1.21 -1.31
C ALA A 147 -1.67 -2.11 -1.34
N VAL A 148 -1.83 -3.38 -1.71
CA VAL A 148 -0.73 -4.32 -1.99
C VAL A 148 -1.06 -5.06 -3.29
N LEU A 149 -0.18 -4.96 -4.27
CA LEU A 149 -0.32 -5.64 -5.55
C LEU A 149 1.04 -6.21 -5.96
N VAL A 150 1.09 -7.48 -6.33
CA VAL A 150 2.30 -8.14 -6.84
C VAL A 150 1.98 -8.68 -8.21
N PHE A 151 2.56 -8.15 -9.27
CA PHE A 151 2.20 -8.58 -10.62
C PHE A 151 3.39 -8.51 -11.57
N ASP A 152 3.38 -9.41 -12.53
CA ASP A 152 4.32 -9.36 -13.64
C ASP A 152 4.01 -8.14 -14.53
N LYS A 153 5.05 -7.65 -15.20
CA LYS A 153 4.94 -6.58 -16.18
C LYS A 153 3.94 -6.98 -17.27
N HIS A 154 3.11 -6.03 -17.69
CA HIS A 154 2.05 -6.19 -18.69
C HIS A 154 0.95 -7.20 -18.36
N HIS A 155 0.79 -7.60 -17.10
CA HIS A 155 -0.25 -8.58 -16.74
C HIS A 155 -1.66 -8.11 -17.19
N PRO A 156 -2.46 -8.93 -17.91
CA PRO A 156 -3.75 -8.52 -18.49
C PRO A 156 -4.75 -7.96 -17.48
N LEU A 157 -4.69 -8.43 -16.23
CA LEU A 157 -5.54 -7.93 -15.16
C LEU A 157 -5.28 -6.44 -14.84
N LEU A 158 -4.01 -6.01 -14.87
CA LEU A 158 -3.64 -4.61 -14.64
C LEU A 158 -4.17 -3.72 -15.76
N TYR A 159 -4.07 -4.18 -17.00
CA TYR A 159 -4.67 -3.49 -18.15
C TYR A 159 -6.18 -3.30 -17.96
N LYS A 160 -6.89 -4.34 -17.49
CA LYS A 160 -8.33 -4.24 -17.17
C LYS A 160 -8.63 -3.32 -16.01
N PHE A 161 -7.78 -3.23 -14.99
CA PHE A 161 -7.94 -2.24 -13.92
C PHE A 161 -7.78 -0.80 -14.44
N ILE A 162 -6.75 -0.52 -15.25
CA ILE A 162 -6.52 0.80 -15.85
C ILE A 162 -7.68 1.18 -16.78
N GLN A 163 -8.17 0.23 -17.58
CA GLN A 163 -9.32 0.41 -18.45
C GLN A 163 -10.59 0.74 -17.65
N GLU A 164 -10.92 -0.03 -16.61
CA GLU A 164 -12.09 0.23 -15.76
C GLU A 164 -11.99 1.60 -15.08
N PHE A 165 -10.80 2.00 -14.62
CA PHE A 165 -10.59 3.31 -14.01
C PHE A 165 -10.97 4.42 -14.98
N ALA A 166 -10.40 4.38 -16.18
CA ALA A 166 -10.60 5.44 -17.18
C ALA A 166 -12.05 5.54 -17.67
N LEU A 167 -12.73 4.40 -17.83
CA LEU A 167 -14.09 4.34 -18.39
C LEU A 167 -15.18 4.63 -17.36
N THR A 168 -14.95 4.26 -16.09
CA THR A 168 -16.00 4.31 -15.06
C THR A 168 -15.68 5.29 -13.94
N PHE A 169 -14.67 6.14 -14.11
CA PHE A 169 -14.22 7.09 -13.09
C PHE A 169 -15.39 7.85 -12.46
N ASP A 170 -15.49 7.79 -11.13
CA ASP A 170 -16.43 8.57 -10.34
C ASP A 170 -15.69 9.19 -9.17
N GLY A 171 -15.37 10.46 -9.29
CA GLY A 171 -14.66 11.23 -8.27
C GLY A 171 -15.47 11.48 -7.00
N ASN A 172 -16.78 11.24 -7.00
CA ASN A 172 -17.65 11.52 -5.85
C ASN A 172 -17.83 10.29 -4.95
N LYS A 173 -17.50 9.09 -5.41
CA LYS A 173 -17.70 7.84 -4.66
C LYS A 173 -16.40 7.31 -4.08
N TRP A 174 -16.27 7.39 -2.75
CA TRP A 174 -15.09 6.84 -2.08
C TRP A 174 -14.93 5.34 -2.35
N GLY A 175 -13.71 4.93 -2.66
CA GLY A 175 -13.36 3.54 -2.95
C GLY A 175 -13.75 3.07 -4.36
N HIS A 176 -14.63 3.80 -5.07
CA HIS A 176 -15.11 3.42 -6.41
C HIS A 176 -13.97 3.20 -7.41
N ASN A 177 -12.95 4.06 -7.36
CA ASN A 177 -11.78 4.04 -8.26
C ASN A 177 -10.59 3.23 -7.69
N GLY A 178 -10.76 2.55 -6.55
CA GLY A 178 -9.70 1.79 -5.87
C GLY A 178 -10.18 0.38 -5.50
N PRO A 179 -10.42 0.07 -4.21
CA PRO A 179 -10.87 -1.26 -3.78
C PRO A 179 -12.11 -1.79 -4.51
N TYR A 180 -13.09 -0.94 -4.81
CA TYR A 180 -14.31 -1.38 -5.49
C TYR A 180 -14.05 -1.67 -6.97
N LEU A 181 -13.23 -0.86 -7.63
CA LEU A 181 -12.78 -1.08 -9.01
C LEU A 181 -12.11 -2.44 -9.18
N VAL A 182 -11.09 -2.74 -8.36
CA VAL A 182 -10.36 -4.01 -8.50
C VAL A 182 -11.26 -5.20 -8.19
N SER A 183 -12.20 -5.05 -7.26
CA SER A 183 -13.21 -6.08 -6.96
C SER A 183 -14.15 -6.34 -8.14
N ARG A 184 -14.67 -5.29 -8.80
CA ARG A 184 -15.55 -5.43 -9.96
C ARG A 184 -14.83 -6.11 -11.12
N VAL A 185 -13.60 -5.69 -11.40
CA VAL A 185 -12.82 -6.26 -12.50
C VAL A 185 -12.48 -7.73 -12.22
N VAL A 186 -11.96 -8.05 -11.03
CA VAL A 186 -11.65 -9.44 -10.67
C VAL A 186 -12.91 -10.30 -10.72
N GLY A 187 -14.03 -9.85 -10.12
CA GLY A 187 -15.29 -10.59 -10.15
C GLY A 187 -15.79 -10.90 -11.57
N ARG A 188 -15.54 -10.01 -12.54
CA ARG A 188 -15.91 -10.25 -13.95
C ARG A 188 -14.96 -11.22 -14.67
N VAL A 189 -13.69 -11.33 -14.27
CA VAL A 189 -12.69 -12.16 -14.97
C VAL A 189 -12.38 -13.48 -14.27
N THR A 190 -12.81 -13.67 -13.02
CA THR A 190 -12.72 -14.97 -12.34
C THR A 190 -13.33 -16.06 -13.23
N ASN A 191 -12.63 -17.19 -13.35
CA ASN A 191 -12.97 -18.32 -14.22
C ASN A 191 -12.93 -18.04 -15.73
N ARG A 192 -12.40 -16.89 -16.17
CA ARG A 192 -12.12 -16.63 -17.60
C ARG A 192 -10.68 -17.02 -17.94
N PRO A 193 -10.44 -17.69 -19.09
CA PRO A 193 -9.09 -17.99 -19.53
C PRO A 193 -8.30 -16.68 -19.78
N GLY A 194 -6.97 -16.75 -19.63
CA GLY A 194 -6.07 -15.63 -19.91
C GLY A 194 -5.79 -14.67 -18.73
N PHE A 195 -6.32 -14.95 -17.54
CA PHE A 195 -6.02 -14.20 -16.32
C PHE A 195 -5.49 -15.14 -15.23
N ASN A 196 -4.16 -15.21 -15.07
CA ASN A 196 -3.54 -16.01 -14.03
C ASN A 196 -3.21 -15.14 -12.81
N PHE A 197 -3.99 -15.27 -11.73
CA PHE A 197 -3.73 -14.54 -10.50
C PHE A 197 -4.27 -15.29 -9.29
N THR A 198 -3.72 -14.98 -8.13
CA THR A 198 -4.16 -15.51 -6.85
C THR A 198 -4.75 -14.42 -5.98
N VAL A 199 -5.92 -14.67 -5.39
CA VAL A 199 -6.46 -13.83 -4.32
C VAL A 199 -5.99 -14.39 -2.98
N LEU A 200 -5.13 -13.65 -2.28
CA LEU A 200 -4.72 -14.03 -0.93
C LEU A 200 -5.78 -13.63 0.11
N PRO A 201 -5.97 -14.45 1.17
CA PRO A 201 -6.97 -14.17 2.19
C PRO A 201 -6.58 -12.96 3.05
N PRO A 202 -7.54 -12.34 3.76
CA PRO A 202 -7.28 -11.13 4.55
C PRO A 202 -6.06 -11.18 5.47
N PRO A 203 -5.76 -12.27 6.21
CA PRO A 203 -4.57 -12.32 7.06
C PRO A 203 -3.24 -12.06 6.34
N ALA A 204 -3.15 -12.20 5.01
CA ALA A 204 -1.91 -11.95 4.27
C ALA A 204 -1.46 -10.48 4.33
N PHE A 205 -2.40 -9.52 4.20
CA PHE A 205 -2.10 -8.08 4.11
C PHE A 205 -3.02 -7.20 4.98
N TYR A 206 -4.21 -7.69 5.30
CA TYR A 206 -5.30 -6.99 5.99
C TYR A 206 -5.75 -7.78 7.24
N PRO A 207 -4.86 -8.06 8.21
CA PRO A 207 -5.19 -8.92 9.35
C PRO A 207 -6.27 -8.35 10.27
N VAL A 208 -6.60 -7.06 10.12
CA VAL A 208 -7.69 -6.36 10.81
C VAL A 208 -8.36 -5.41 9.82
N ASP A 209 -9.70 -5.39 9.85
CA ASP A 209 -10.50 -4.47 9.05
C ASP A 209 -10.29 -3.00 9.48
N TRP A 210 -10.45 -2.08 8.55
CA TRP A 210 -10.28 -0.64 8.77
C TRP A 210 -11.14 -0.12 9.94
N SER A 211 -12.32 -0.70 10.20
CA SER A 211 -13.19 -0.31 11.32
C SER A 211 -12.60 -0.67 12.69
N ARG A 212 -11.71 -1.67 12.74
CA ARG A 212 -11.12 -2.21 13.97
C ARG A 212 -9.64 -1.88 14.12
N ILE A 213 -9.04 -1.16 13.17
CA ILE A 213 -7.60 -0.90 13.14
C ILE A 213 -7.05 -0.26 14.43
N ARG A 214 -7.84 0.62 15.07
CA ARG A 214 -7.47 1.28 16.33
C ARG A 214 -7.11 0.29 17.45
N SER A 215 -7.65 -0.93 17.40
CA SER A 215 -7.31 -1.99 18.37
C SER A 215 -5.84 -2.42 18.31
N LEU A 216 -5.14 -2.22 17.19
CA LEU A 216 -3.73 -2.56 17.08
C LEU A 216 -2.79 -1.51 17.68
N PHE A 217 -3.31 -0.30 17.94
CA PHE A 217 -2.55 0.83 18.48
C PHE A 217 -2.67 0.95 20.00
N ARG A 218 -3.61 0.21 20.62
CA ARG A 218 -3.85 0.24 22.06
C ARG A 218 -3.00 -0.79 22.79
N GLY A 219 -2.38 -0.38 23.88
CA GLY A 219 -1.62 -1.23 24.80
C GLY A 219 -2.55 -2.02 25.72
N PRO A 220 -2.02 -3.03 26.43
CA PRO A 220 -2.82 -3.82 27.34
C PRO A 220 -3.21 -3.01 28.59
N ASN A 221 -4.50 -2.99 28.93
CA ASN A 221 -4.96 -2.39 30.20
C ASN A 221 -5.30 -3.42 31.29
N ASN A 222 -5.33 -4.71 30.95
CA ASN A 222 -5.57 -5.83 31.87
C ASN A 222 -5.03 -7.16 31.30
N ARG A 223 -5.10 -8.23 32.09
CA ARG A 223 -4.61 -9.57 31.69
C ARG A 223 -5.31 -10.13 30.45
N ILE A 224 -6.63 -9.96 30.35
CA ILE A 224 -7.42 -10.47 29.22
C ILE A 224 -6.99 -9.81 27.90
N GLN A 225 -6.81 -8.48 27.92
CA GLN A 225 -6.32 -7.74 26.76
C GLN A 225 -4.88 -8.13 26.41
N SER A 226 -4.03 -8.36 27.41
CA SER A 226 -2.66 -8.84 27.20
C SER A 226 -2.63 -10.18 26.46
N ASP A 227 -3.46 -11.14 26.89
CA ASP A 227 -3.56 -12.46 26.24
C ASP A 227 -4.16 -12.40 24.84
N TRP A 228 -5.12 -11.51 24.60
CA TRP A 228 -5.65 -11.27 23.26
C TRP A 228 -4.58 -10.67 22.34
N LEU A 229 -3.87 -9.65 22.81
CA LEU A 229 -2.82 -8.96 22.07
C LEU A 229 -1.72 -9.93 21.65
N ARG A 230 -1.22 -10.71 22.60
CA ARG A 230 -0.19 -11.74 22.36
C ARG A 230 -0.62 -12.72 21.27
N ARG A 231 -1.81 -13.33 21.41
CA ARG A 231 -2.34 -14.28 20.41
C ARG A 231 -2.53 -13.63 19.04
N LYS A 232 -3.01 -12.39 19.00
CA LYS A 232 -3.22 -11.67 17.74
C LYS A 232 -1.90 -11.30 17.07
N LEU A 233 -0.90 -10.88 17.83
CA LEU A 233 0.45 -10.59 17.34
C LEU A 233 1.12 -11.87 16.81
N GLU A 234 1.02 -12.99 17.52
CA GLU A 234 1.49 -14.31 17.05
C GLU A 234 0.80 -14.71 15.73
N GLN A 235 -0.52 -14.51 15.63
CA GLN A 235 -1.25 -14.77 14.39
C GLN A 235 -0.73 -13.91 13.23
N ILE A 236 -0.54 -12.61 13.44
CA ILE A 236 -0.03 -11.67 12.43
C ILE A 236 1.37 -12.11 11.98
N ARG A 237 2.30 -12.34 12.93
CA ARG A 237 3.66 -12.79 12.62
C ARG A 237 3.66 -14.11 11.83
N ARG A 238 2.74 -15.02 12.12
CA ARG A 238 2.63 -16.30 11.42
C ARG A 238 2.02 -16.18 10.02
N GLN A 239 0.96 -15.39 9.84
CA GLN A 239 0.13 -15.44 8.63
C GLN A 239 0.33 -14.25 7.68
N SER A 240 0.81 -13.12 8.18
CA SER A 240 0.87 -11.88 7.41
C SER A 240 2.22 -11.71 6.72
N TYR A 241 2.16 -11.30 5.45
CA TYR A 241 3.28 -10.73 4.72
C TYR A 241 3.43 -9.24 5.03
N ALA A 242 2.30 -8.57 5.25
CA ALA A 242 2.27 -7.15 5.59
C ALA A 242 1.05 -6.80 6.46
N VAL A 243 1.06 -5.60 7.04
CA VAL A 243 -0.06 -5.02 7.80
C VAL A 243 -0.37 -3.65 7.25
N HIS A 244 -1.53 -3.50 6.62
CA HIS A 244 -2.07 -2.20 6.23
C HIS A 244 -2.62 -1.46 7.45
N LEU A 245 -2.09 -0.25 7.72
CA LEU A 245 -2.42 0.54 8.89
C LEU A 245 -3.65 1.43 8.71
N TRP A 246 -4.23 1.52 7.51
CA TRP A 246 -5.44 2.32 7.24
C TRP A 246 -5.28 3.77 7.72
N ASN A 247 -4.28 4.51 7.22
CA ASN A 247 -3.92 5.82 7.75
C ASN A 247 -5.07 6.85 7.74
N ARG A 248 -6.05 6.71 6.84
CA ARG A 248 -7.27 7.54 6.88
C ARG A 248 -8.02 7.41 8.23
N GLN A 249 -7.89 6.28 8.93
CA GLN A 249 -8.55 5.95 10.19
C GLN A 249 -7.60 6.01 11.39
N SER A 250 -6.30 5.82 11.17
CA SER A 250 -5.31 5.60 12.21
C SER A 250 -4.22 6.66 12.33
N LYS A 251 -4.07 7.58 11.37
CA LYS A 251 -2.96 8.56 11.34
C LYS A 251 -2.82 9.34 12.65
N ASP A 252 -3.94 9.72 13.28
CA ASP A 252 -3.96 10.52 14.51
C ASP A 252 -4.00 9.66 15.79
N VAL A 253 -4.02 8.33 15.66
CA VAL A 253 -4.10 7.40 16.80
C VAL A 253 -2.71 7.14 17.32
N ARG A 254 -2.40 7.58 18.55
CA ARG A 254 -1.11 7.33 19.19
C ARG A 254 -0.83 5.82 19.30
N VAL A 255 0.41 5.43 19.03
CA VAL A 255 0.91 4.07 19.31
C VAL A 255 1.19 4.00 20.80
N GLU A 256 0.39 3.23 21.54
CA GLU A 256 0.62 2.97 22.96
C GLU A 256 1.69 1.90 23.15
N GLU A 257 2.45 2.03 24.23
CA GLU A 257 3.47 1.05 24.60
C GLU A 257 2.83 -0.34 24.83
N GLY A 258 3.51 -1.39 24.37
CA GLY A 258 3.02 -2.76 24.42
C GLY A 258 1.88 -3.07 23.44
N SER A 259 1.43 -2.11 22.62
CA SER A 259 0.46 -2.37 21.55
C SER A 259 1.03 -3.30 20.45
N ILE A 260 0.15 -3.87 19.60
CA ILE A 260 0.60 -4.71 18.48
C ILE A 260 1.48 -3.91 17.52
N VAL A 261 1.07 -2.68 17.19
CA VAL A 261 1.86 -1.80 16.32
C VAL A 261 3.19 -1.44 16.98
N HIS A 262 3.23 -1.20 18.29
CA HIS A 262 4.48 -0.98 19.01
C HIS A 262 5.46 -2.14 18.82
N HIS A 263 5.03 -3.37 19.06
CA HIS A 263 5.88 -4.56 18.86
C HIS A 263 6.31 -4.74 17.41
N ILE A 264 5.42 -4.55 16.45
CA ILE A 264 5.75 -4.67 15.02
C ILE A 264 6.79 -3.62 14.61
N ILE A 265 6.65 -2.37 15.08
CA ILE A 265 7.60 -1.30 14.81
C ILE A 265 8.96 -1.65 15.40
N SER A 266 9.02 -2.12 16.65
CA SER A 266 10.27 -2.54 17.29
C SER A 266 10.97 -3.66 16.51
N ASP A 267 10.22 -4.62 15.95
CA ASP A 267 10.78 -5.72 15.15
C ASP A 267 11.34 -5.22 13.79
N CYS A 268 10.73 -4.18 13.22
CA CYS A 268 11.04 -3.68 11.88
C CYS A 268 12.07 -2.55 11.85
N CYS A 269 12.28 -1.88 12.98
CA CYS A 269 13.09 -0.67 13.03
C CYS A 269 14.57 -0.96 12.77
N ILE A 270 15.13 -0.25 11.79
CA ILE A 270 16.54 -0.30 11.41
C ILE A 270 17.31 0.79 12.15
N PHE A 271 16.72 1.98 12.32
CA PHE A 271 17.41 3.14 12.91
C PHE A 271 17.24 3.27 14.44
N CYS A 272 16.38 2.47 15.09
CA CYS A 272 16.11 2.60 16.52
C CYS A 272 17.32 2.29 17.42
N ASN A 273 18.29 1.50 16.94
CA ASN A 273 19.50 1.15 17.68
C ASN A 273 20.64 2.17 17.53
N ILE A 274 20.50 3.16 16.64
CA ILE A 274 21.53 4.20 16.45
C ILE A 274 21.37 5.29 17.52
N SER A 275 20.14 5.51 18.00
CA SER A 275 19.79 6.45 19.06
C SER A 275 20.40 6.12 20.43
N THR A 276 20.83 4.88 20.67
CA THR A 276 21.47 4.45 21.93
C THR A 276 23.00 4.55 21.89
N SER A 277 23.59 4.88 20.74
CA SER A 277 25.05 4.98 20.58
C SER A 277 25.61 6.41 20.65
N SER A 278 24.75 7.40 20.87
CA SER A 278 25.11 8.82 20.95
C SER A 278 24.69 9.49 22.26
N LEU A 279 24.72 8.75 23.37
CA LEU A 279 24.67 9.30 24.74
C LEU A 279 26.02 9.08 25.43
#